data_AF-A0A1C2D991-F1
#
_entry.id   AF-A0A1C2D991-F1
#
_cell.length_a   1.000
_cell.length_b   1.000
_cell.length_c   1.000
_cell.angle_alpha   90.00
_cell.angle_beta   90.00
_cell.angle_gamma   90.00
#
_symmetry.space_group_name_H-M   'P 1'
#
loop_
_entity.id
_entity.type
_entity.pdbx_description
1 polymer ?
#
loop_
_entity_poly.entity_id
_entity_poly.type
_entity_poly.pdbx_seq_one_letter_code
_entity_poly.pdbx_strand_id
1 'polypeptide(L)'
;MHLIDRYEMSVPGHMKLIDARSALNHLQRLVQATGGKPESEQLVSLIETIVEAFHEAADDVMPVNDHDVFMRQACEWNYIALSPKEREVLHEIRCCNDEGKEDIYRMVSETLDRKPMLMPEAQ
;
A
#
# COMPACT_ATOMS: atom_id res chain seq x y z
N MET A 1 2.56 -7.20 13.94
CA MET A 1 2.71 -5.74 13.72
C MET A 1 3.04 -5.59 12.24
N HIS A 2 2.10 -5.12 11.41
CA HIS A 2 2.35 -4.89 9.99
C HIS A 2 3.21 -3.62 9.89
N LEU A 3 4.45 -3.74 9.39
CA LEU A 3 5.28 -2.57 9.14
C LEU A 3 4.72 -1.84 7.92
N ILE A 4 4.63 -0.52 8.04
CA ILE A 4 4.33 0.36 6.92
C ILE A 4 5.64 0.49 6.14
N ASP A 5 5.68 -0.04 4.93
CA ASP A 5 6.89 -0.03 4.09
C ASP A 5 6.98 1.28 3.29
N ARG A 6 5.83 1.86 2.91
CA ARG A 6 5.76 3.15 2.20
C ARG A 6 4.45 3.90 2.46
N TYR A 7 4.45 5.18 2.12
CA TYR A 7 3.25 6.01 2.07
C TYR A 7 2.96 6.35 0.61
N GLU A 8 1.72 6.13 0.18
CA GLU A 8 1.24 6.55 -1.13
C GLU A 8 0.31 7.75 -0.96
N MET A 9 0.31 8.61 -1.97
CA MET A 9 -0.53 9.81 -2.06
C MET A 9 -1.10 9.88 -3.47
N SER A 10 -2.36 10.25 -3.60
CA SER A 10 -2.98 10.42 -4.90
C SER A 10 -2.37 11.61 -5.64
N VAL A 11 -2.58 11.66 -6.96
CA VAL A 11 -2.16 12.83 -7.77
C VAL A 11 -2.79 14.13 -7.25
N PRO A 12 -4.11 14.19 -6.93
CA PRO A 12 -4.70 15.35 -6.26
C PRO A 12 -3.98 15.77 -4.96
N GLY A 13 -3.69 14.83 -4.05
CA GLY A 13 -2.94 15.14 -2.82
C GLY A 13 -1.55 15.70 -3.11
N HIS A 14 -0.87 15.16 -4.12
CA HIS A 14 0.44 15.65 -4.56
C HIS A 14 0.37 17.08 -5.10
N MET A 15 -0.70 17.43 -5.80
CA MET A 15 -0.95 18.80 -6.27
C MET A 15 -1.14 19.77 -5.09
N LYS A 16 -1.81 19.35 -4.01
CA LYS A 16 -1.95 20.18 -2.80
C LYS A 16 -0.61 20.49 -2.14
N LEU A 17 0.35 19.55 -2.13
CA LEU A 17 1.71 19.84 -1.67
C LEU A 17 2.44 20.86 -2.56
N ILE A 18 2.20 20.84 -3.88
CA ILE A 18 2.76 21.82 -4.81
C ILE A 18 2.17 23.21 -4.53
N ASP A 19 0.88 23.29 -4.24
CA ASP A 19 0.20 24.53 -3.87
C ASP A 19 0.72 25.07 -2.53
N ALA A 20 0.85 24.21 -1.52
CA ALA A 20 1.43 24.55 -0.22
C ALA A 20 2.86 25.11 -0.37
N ARG A 21 3.69 24.45 -1.19
CA ARG A 21 5.05 24.93 -1.50
C ARG A 21 5.02 26.30 -2.18
N SER A 22 4.07 26.52 -3.09
CA SER A 22 3.91 27.80 -3.78
C SER A 22 3.50 28.92 -2.83
N ALA A 23 2.59 28.63 -1.89
CA ALA A 23 2.18 29.54 -0.83
C ALA A 23 3.33 29.84 0.15
N LEU A 24 4.13 28.85 0.53
CA LEU A 24 5.35 29.04 1.35
C LEU A 24 6.36 29.95 0.65
N ASN A 25 6.59 29.76 -0.65
CA ASN A 25 7.46 30.65 -1.43
C ASN A 25 6.92 32.08 -1.46
N HIS A 26 5.59 32.24 -1.54
CA HIS A 26 4.97 33.56 -1.48
C HIS A 26 5.15 34.21 -0.11
N LEU A 27 4.93 33.46 0.98
CA LEU A 27 5.18 33.91 2.36
C LEU A 27 6.64 34.34 2.55
N GLN A 28 7.60 33.55 2.05
CA GLN A 28 9.02 33.89 2.12
C GLN A 28 9.32 35.23 1.43
N ARG A 29 8.78 35.45 0.22
CA ARG A 29 8.96 36.71 -0.50
C ARG A 29 8.29 37.88 0.22
N LEU A 30 7.12 37.67 0.81
CA LEU A 30 6.42 38.68 1.59
C LEU A 30 7.24 39.11 2.81
N VAL A 31 7.77 38.16 3.57
CA VAL A 31 8.66 38.43 4.72
C VAL A 31 9.90 39.20 4.29
N GLN A 32 10.51 38.84 3.15
CA GLN A 32 11.67 39.57 2.61
C GLN A 32 11.33 41.00 2.18
N ALA A 33 10.22 41.18 1.46
CA ALA A 33 9.78 42.48 0.94
C ALA A 33 9.41 43.47 2.05
N THR A 34 8.94 42.95 3.19
CA THR A 34 8.50 43.75 4.36
C THR A 34 9.60 43.94 5.40
N GLY A 35 10.83 43.49 5.14
CA GLY A 35 11.93 43.57 6.11
C GLY A 35 11.64 42.78 7.38
N GLY A 36 10.89 41.68 7.27
CA GLY A 36 10.49 40.83 8.40
C GLY A 36 9.26 41.32 9.17
N LYS A 37 8.53 42.33 8.68
CA LYS A 37 7.33 42.89 9.34
C LYS A 37 6.11 42.93 8.42
N PRO A 38 5.64 41.78 7.93
CA PRO A 38 4.41 41.71 7.14
C PRO A 38 3.18 42.03 7.99
N GLU A 39 2.12 42.55 7.35
CA GLU A 39 0.84 42.79 8.02
C GLU A 39 0.20 41.48 8.46
N SER A 40 -0.40 41.49 9.65
CA SER A 40 -0.93 40.28 10.29
C SER A 40 -2.01 39.59 9.45
N GLU A 41 -2.89 40.33 8.80
CA GLU A 41 -3.97 39.77 7.98
C GLU A 41 -3.42 39.00 6.77
N GLN A 42 -2.41 39.56 6.10
CA GLN A 42 -1.74 38.92 4.97
C GLN A 42 -1.01 37.65 5.39
N LEU A 43 -0.40 37.67 6.58
CA LEU A 43 0.31 36.52 7.14
C LEU A 43 -0.66 35.39 7.51
N VAL A 44 -1.78 35.73 8.18
CA VAL A 44 -2.82 34.76 8.56
C VAL A 44 -3.39 34.07 7.33
N SER A 45 -3.79 34.84 6.31
CA SER A 45 -4.38 34.28 5.08
C SER A 45 -3.45 33.29 4.36
N LEU A 46 -2.14 33.58 4.30
CA LEU A 46 -1.17 32.69 3.68
C LEU A 46 -0.91 31.44 4.51
N ILE A 47 -0.83 31.58 5.83
CA ILE A 47 -0.64 30.44 6.74
C ILE A 47 -1.85 29.51 6.69
N GLU A 48 -3.07 30.06 6.71
CA GLU A 48 -4.31 29.28 6.58
C GLU A 48 -4.29 28.43 5.30
N THR A 49 -3.96 29.04 4.16
CA THR A 49 -3.84 28.33 2.87
C THR A 49 -2.83 27.18 2.93
N ILE A 50 -1.67 27.39 3.57
CA ILE A 50 -0.63 26.36 3.72
C ILE A 50 -1.11 25.23 4.63
N VAL A 51 -1.75 25.57 5.73
CA VAL A 51 -2.26 24.61 6.73
C VAL A 51 -3.37 23.76 6.13
N GLU A 52 -4.31 24.36 5.39
CA GLU A 52 -5.37 23.63 4.69
C GLU A 52 -4.77 22.66 3.68
N ALA A 53 -3.85 23.12 2.83
CA ALA A 53 -3.21 22.26 1.83
C ALA A 53 -2.42 21.09 2.47
N PHE A 54 -1.81 21.29 3.64
CA PHE A 54 -1.15 20.22 4.37
C PHE A 54 -2.12 19.24 5.04
N HIS A 55 -3.24 19.70 5.59
CA HIS A 55 -4.27 18.80 6.12
C HIS A 55 -4.86 17.94 5.00
N GLU A 56 -5.23 18.56 3.88
CA GLU A 56 -5.78 17.82 2.73
C GLU A 56 -4.76 16.81 2.17
N ALA A 57 -3.48 17.17 2.09
CA ALA A 57 -2.45 16.24 1.68
C ALA A 57 -2.26 15.10 2.69
N ALA A 58 -2.28 15.39 4.00
CA ALA A 58 -2.14 14.38 5.04
C ALA A 58 -3.32 13.40 5.08
N ASP A 59 -4.54 13.89 4.86
CA ASP A 59 -5.74 13.05 4.77
C ASP A 59 -5.72 12.11 3.55
N ASP A 60 -5.02 12.51 2.49
CA ASP A 60 -4.85 11.71 1.28
C ASP A 60 -3.66 10.73 1.35
N VAL A 61 -2.80 10.86 2.37
CA VAL A 61 -1.71 9.91 2.60
C VAL A 61 -2.28 8.59 3.13
N MET A 62 -2.09 7.53 2.35
CA MET A 62 -2.45 6.18 2.77
C MET A 62 -1.19 5.39 3.11
N PRO A 63 -1.10 4.78 4.30
CA PRO A 63 -0.02 3.84 4.60
C PRO A 63 -0.19 2.60 3.74
N VAL A 64 0.89 2.19 3.08
CA VAL A 64 0.90 1.04 2.19
C VAL A 64 1.90 0.01 2.68
N ASN A 65 1.40 -1.21 2.80
CA ASN A 65 2.19 -2.41 3.04
C ASN A 65 2.37 -3.12 1.70
N ASP A 66 3.62 -3.28 1.26
CA ASP A 66 3.96 -3.87 -0.04
C ASP A 66 3.39 -5.29 -0.17
N HIS A 67 3.28 -6.01 0.96
CA HIS A 67 2.63 -7.31 1.00
C HIS A 67 1.16 -7.24 0.61
N ASP A 68 0.43 -6.27 1.13
CA ASP A 68 -1.02 -6.14 0.90
C ASP A 68 -1.32 -5.68 -0.54
N VAL A 69 -0.46 -4.82 -1.11
CA VAL A 69 -0.54 -4.43 -2.53
C VAL A 69 -0.25 -5.61 -3.43
N PHE A 70 0.80 -6.38 -3.16
CA PHE A 70 1.12 -7.59 -3.92
C PHE A 70 -0.03 -8.59 -3.88
N MET A 71 -0.61 -8.84 -2.68
CA MET A 71 -1.73 -9.77 -2.55
C MET A 71 -2.97 -9.27 -3.31
N ARG A 72 -3.27 -7.97 -3.28
CA ARG A 72 -4.38 -7.39 -4.05
C ARG A 72 -4.16 -7.51 -5.56
N GLN A 73 -2.97 -7.18 -6.05
CA GLN A 73 -2.62 -7.34 -7.47
C GLN A 73 -2.62 -8.81 -7.91
N ALA A 74 -2.14 -9.72 -7.06
CA ALA A 74 -2.19 -11.16 -7.31
C ALA A 74 -3.65 -11.63 -7.47
N CYS A 75 -4.56 -11.17 -6.59
CA CYS A 75 -5.99 -11.43 -6.73
C CYS A 75 -6.57 -10.86 -8.04
N GLU A 76 -6.26 -9.60 -8.38
CA GLU A 76 -6.73 -8.95 -9.63
C GLU A 76 -6.23 -9.67 -10.89
N TRP A 77 -5.03 -10.24 -10.84
CA TRP A 77 -4.44 -11.02 -11.94
C TRP A 77 -4.85 -12.49 -11.95
N ASN A 78 -5.81 -12.90 -11.11
CA ASN A 78 -6.21 -14.29 -10.93
C ASN A 78 -5.06 -15.24 -10.53
N TYR A 79 -3.99 -14.72 -9.93
CA TYR A 79 -3.05 -15.59 -9.23
C TYR A 79 -3.71 -16.14 -7.98
N ILE A 80 -3.49 -17.43 -7.71
CA ILE A 80 -3.99 -18.07 -6.49
C ILE A 80 -3.33 -17.39 -5.30
N ALA A 81 -4.08 -16.54 -4.60
CA ALA A 81 -3.70 -15.96 -3.34
C ALA A 81 -3.69 -17.05 -2.27
N LEU A 82 -2.55 -17.71 -2.11
CA LEU A 82 -2.34 -18.71 -1.07
C LEU A 82 -2.53 -18.06 0.31
N SER A 83 -3.35 -18.68 1.15
CA SER A 83 -3.43 -18.38 2.57
C SER A 83 -2.04 -18.54 3.22
N PRO A 84 -1.78 -17.90 4.38
CA PRO A 84 -0.48 -18.01 5.06
C PRO A 84 -0.04 -19.48 5.26
N LYS A 85 -0.99 -20.34 5.65
CA LYS A 85 -0.74 -21.77 5.85
C LYS A 85 -0.39 -22.50 4.56
N GLU A 86 -1.05 -22.18 3.45
CA GLU A 86 -0.73 -22.79 2.14
C GLU A 86 0.66 -22.34 1.65
N ARG A 87 1.07 -21.10 1.95
CA ARG A 87 2.43 -20.63 1.63
C ARG A 87 3.49 -21.36 2.42
N GLU A 88 3.28 -21.55 3.71
CA GLU A 88 4.19 -22.31 4.59
C GLU A 88 4.36 -23.75 4.09
N VAL A 89 3.24 -24.45 3.86
CA VAL A 89 3.26 -25.83 3.35
C VAL A 89 3.92 -25.91 1.97
N LEU A 90 3.63 -24.98 1.05
CA LEU A 90 4.26 -24.96 -0.26
C LEU A 90 5.77 -24.72 -0.16
N HIS A 91 6.21 -23.88 0.77
CA HIS A 91 7.63 -23.65 1.03
C HIS A 91 8.30 -24.92 1.55
N GLU A 92 7.70 -25.62 2.51
CA GLU A 92 8.18 -26.90 3.04
C GLU A 92 8.33 -27.94 1.92
N ILE A 93 7.31 -28.10 1.06
CA ILE A 93 7.34 -29.01 -0.09
C ILE A 93 8.49 -28.68 -1.04
N ARG A 94 8.74 -27.40 -1.33
CA ARG A 94 9.85 -26.96 -2.21
C ARG A 94 11.22 -27.27 -1.63
N CYS A 95 11.33 -27.30 -0.31
CA CYS A 95 12.56 -27.62 0.41
C CYS A 95 12.80 -29.13 0.54
N CYS A 96 11.82 -29.98 0.23
CA CYS A 96 12.00 -31.42 0.20
C CYS A 96 12.97 -31.86 -0.91
N ASN A 97 13.67 -32.96 -0.67
CA ASN A 97 14.35 -33.71 -1.72
C ASN A 97 13.31 -34.45 -2.59
N ASP A 98 13.76 -35.06 -3.69
CA ASP A 98 12.84 -35.67 -4.66
C ASP A 98 12.09 -36.89 -4.09
N GLU A 99 12.72 -37.65 -3.19
CA GLU A 99 12.03 -38.74 -2.48
C GLU A 99 10.88 -38.20 -1.59
N GLY A 100 11.13 -37.13 -0.84
CA GLY A 100 10.11 -36.50 0.00
C GLY A 100 8.97 -35.86 -0.80
N LYS A 101 9.26 -35.31 -1.99
CA LYS A 101 8.20 -34.83 -2.90
C LYS A 101 7.30 -35.97 -3.35
N GLU A 102 7.88 -37.13 -3.64
CA GLU A 102 7.16 -38.28 -4.17
C GLU A 102 6.26 -38.93 -3.10
N ASP A 103 6.73 -38.94 -1.86
CA ASP A 103 5.92 -39.30 -0.70
C ASP A 103 4.71 -38.37 -0.54
N ILE A 104 4.93 -37.07 -0.66
CA ILE A 104 3.86 -36.06 -0.56
C ILE A 104 2.85 -36.24 -1.69
N TYR A 105 3.31 -36.42 -2.94
CA TYR A 105 2.42 -36.68 -4.06
C TYR A 105 1.56 -37.94 -3.85
N ARG A 106 2.17 -39.03 -3.37
CA ARG A 106 1.44 -40.26 -3.03
C ARG A 106 0.39 -40.03 -1.95
N MET A 107 0.74 -39.33 -0.87
CA MET A 107 -0.23 -39.01 0.19
C MET A 107 -1.40 -38.16 -0.30
N VAL A 108 -1.13 -37.19 -1.20
CA VAL A 108 -2.17 -36.37 -1.82
C VAL A 108 -3.08 -37.24 -2.69
N SER A 109 -2.51 -38.10 -3.54
CA SER A 109 -3.28 -39.04 -4.37
C SER A 109 -4.18 -39.94 -3.52
N GLU A 110 -3.64 -40.58 -2.48
CA GLU A 110 -4.43 -41.42 -1.57
C GLU A 110 -5.54 -40.66 -0.86
N THR A 111 -5.30 -39.38 -0.53
CA THR A 111 -6.32 -38.53 0.11
C THR A 111 -7.43 -38.19 -0.87
N LEU A 112 -7.11 -37.88 -2.12
CA LEU A 112 -8.10 -37.59 -3.17
C LEU A 112 -8.95 -38.82 -3.50
N ASP A 113 -8.36 -40.02 -3.48
CA ASP A 113 -9.09 -41.27 -3.66
C ASP A 113 -10.11 -41.52 -2.54
N ARG A 114 -9.74 -41.21 -1.29
CA ARG A 114 -10.62 -41.37 -0.12
C ARG A 114 -11.66 -40.26 0.00
N LYS A 115 -11.30 -39.05 -0.42
CA LYS A 115 -12.15 -37.86 -0.34
C LYS A 115 -12.02 -37.08 -1.64
N PRO A 116 -12.83 -37.44 -2.65
CA PRO A 116 -12.83 -36.77 -3.93
C PRO A 116 -13.13 -35.28 -3.73
N MET A 117 -12.43 -34.42 -4.46
CA MET A 117 -12.82 -33.02 -4.54
C MET A 117 -14.21 -32.93 -5.18
N LEU A 118 -15.09 -32.11 -4.59
CA LEU A 118 -16.32 -31.72 -5.25
C LEU A 118 -15.90 -30.92 -6.48
N MET A 119 -16.10 -31.49 -7.67
CA MET A 119 -15.93 -30.71 -8.89
C MET A 119 -16.97 -29.58 -8.88
N PRO A 120 -16.59 -28.33 -9.21
CA PRO A 120 -17.57 -27.30 -9.48
C PRO A 120 -18.48 -27.81 -10.60
N GLU A 121 -19.79 -27.85 -10.36
CA GLU A 121 -20.76 -28.07 -11.43
C GLU A 121 -20.51 -26.97 -12.48
N ALA A 122 -20.15 -27.38 -13.69
CA ALA A 122 -20.03 -26.46 -14.82
C ALA A 122 -21.39 -25.80 -15.04
N GLN A 123 -21.49 -24.50 -14.78
CA GLN A 123 -22.61 -23.65 -15.20
C GLN A 123 -22.52 -23.36 -16.69
#